data_AF-A0A919ITR8-F1
#
_entry.id   AF-A0A919ITR8-F1
#
_cell.length_a   1.000
_cell.length_b   1.000
_cell.length_c   1.000
_cell.angle_alpha   90.00
_cell.angle_beta   90.00
_cell.angle_gamma   90.00
#
_symmetry.space_group_name_H-M   'P 1'
#
loop_
_entity.id
_entity.type
_entity.pdbx_description
1 polymer ?
#
loop_
_entity_poly.entity_id
_entity_poly.type
_entity_poly.pdbx_seq_one_letter_code
_entity_poly.pdbx_strand_id
1 'polypeptide(L)'
;MDLDRKDGVDGVDTLRALCAAALAPWPVTFTVATAHGGLHLYFRAPAGVVVPSSIGWWPGVDVRAPGQRLGGYLVGPGSIVDGLPYTVAHDVAIAPLPAWLTVKLTGRGRR
;
A
#
# COMPACT_ATOMS: atom_id res chain seq x y z
N MET A 1 1.29 -1.73 -0.96
CA MET A 1 0.05 -0.99 -0.65
C MET A 1 -0.15 -0.01 -1.76
N ASP A 2 -1.36 0.06 -2.28
CA ASP A 2 -1.74 0.92 -3.40
C ASP A 2 -2.69 2.00 -2.87
N LEU A 3 -2.29 3.26 -3.03
CA LEU A 3 -2.96 4.44 -2.50
C LEU A 3 -3.53 5.21 -3.68
N ASP A 4 -4.79 4.91 -4.01
CA ASP A 4 -5.48 5.46 -5.16
C ASP A 4 -6.03 6.86 -4.90
N ARG A 5 -6.06 7.67 -5.95
CA ARG A 5 -6.78 8.93 -5.98
C ARG A 5 -7.79 8.91 -7.10
N LYS A 6 -9.07 8.86 -6.75
CA LYS A 6 -10.17 8.69 -7.71
C LYS A 6 -11.48 9.16 -7.09
N ASP A 7 -12.33 9.81 -7.89
CA ASP A 7 -13.71 10.17 -7.54
C ASP A 7 -13.85 10.90 -6.18
N GLY A 8 -12.89 11.78 -5.86
CA GLY A 8 -12.88 12.53 -4.59
C GLY A 8 -12.37 11.75 -3.38
N VAL A 9 -11.96 10.49 -3.55
CA VAL A 9 -11.29 9.68 -2.53
C VAL A 9 -9.77 9.80 -2.69
N ASP A 10 -9.07 10.09 -1.60
CA ASP A 10 -7.60 10.13 -1.55
C ASP A 10 -7.06 9.06 -0.57
N GLY A 11 -6.46 8.01 -1.12
CA GLY A 11 -5.81 6.94 -0.39
C GLY A 11 -4.57 7.38 0.38
N VAL A 12 -3.88 8.43 -0.09
CA VAL A 12 -2.72 9.01 0.61
C VAL A 12 -3.20 9.68 1.90
N ASP A 13 -4.27 10.46 1.84
CA ASP A 13 -4.85 11.09 3.02
C ASP A 13 -5.47 10.06 3.96
N THR A 14 -6.08 9.00 3.41
CA THR A 14 -6.54 7.87 4.20
C THR A 14 -5.39 7.21 4.97
N LEU A 15 -4.25 6.94 4.33
CA LEU A 15 -3.10 6.37 5.02
C LEU A 15 -2.49 7.35 6.03
N ARG A 16 -2.46 8.67 5.75
CA ARG A 16 -2.03 9.69 6.71
C ARG A 16 -2.89 9.68 7.97
N ALA A 17 -4.21 9.61 7.82
CA ALA A 17 -5.13 9.51 8.95
C ALA A 17 -4.92 8.23 9.77
N LEU A 18 -4.66 7.09 9.10
CA LEU A 18 -4.33 5.83 9.77
C LEU A 18 -3.01 5.93 10.56
N CYS A 19 -1.99 6.59 10.00
CA CYS A 19 -0.72 6.84 10.68
C CYS A 19 -0.94 7.70 11.93
N ALA A 20 -1.68 8.81 11.80
CA ALA A 20 -2.01 9.70 12.91
C ALA A 20 -2.78 8.98 14.03
N ALA A 21 -3.79 8.17 13.68
CA ALA A 21 -4.54 7.37 14.63
C ALA A 21 -3.69 6.30 15.34
N ALA A 22 -2.62 5.83 14.69
CA ALA A 22 -1.66 4.89 15.27
C ALA A 22 -0.50 5.58 16.01
N LEU A 23 -0.49 6.93 16.09
CA LEU A 23 0.64 7.72 16.59
C LEU A 23 1.97 7.35 15.90
N ALA A 24 1.88 7.02 14.61
CA ALA A 24 3.01 6.61 13.79
C ALA A 24 3.31 7.66 12.72
N PRO A 25 4.59 7.84 12.34
CA PRO A 25 4.95 8.71 11.22
C PRO A 25 4.51 8.08 9.89
N TRP A 26 4.52 8.89 8.82
CA TRP A 26 4.43 8.36 7.46
C TRP A 26 5.58 7.35 7.21
N PRO A 27 5.31 6.18 6.62
CA PRO A 27 6.34 5.17 6.42
C PRO A 27 7.42 5.63 5.44
N VAL A 28 8.69 5.49 5.85
CA VAL A 28 9.84 5.66 4.95
C VAL A 28 10.15 4.30 4.33
N THR A 29 9.75 4.12 3.07
CA THR A 29 9.97 2.89 2.30
C THR A 29 10.02 3.20 0.80
N PHE A 30 10.49 2.25 0.01
CA PHE A 30 10.46 2.35 -1.45
C PHE A 30 9.05 2.72 -1.94
N THR A 31 8.95 3.82 -2.67
CA THR A 31 7.68 4.41 -3.06
C THR A 31 7.68 4.76 -4.55
N VAL A 32 6.59 4.40 -5.23
CA VAL A 32 6.38 4.70 -6.66
C VAL A 32 5.15 5.60 -6.77
N ALA A 33 5.27 6.71 -7.49
CA ALA A 33 4.12 7.52 -7.89
C ALA A 33 3.36 6.83 -9.01
N THR A 34 2.04 6.76 -8.88
CA THR A 34 1.16 6.15 -9.90
C THR A 34 0.79 7.16 -10.97
N ALA A 35 0.36 6.65 -12.13
CA ALA A 35 -0.03 7.47 -13.29
C ALA A 35 -1.08 8.56 -12.95
N HIS A 36 -1.99 8.28 -12.00
CA HIS A 36 -3.09 9.18 -11.63
C HIS A 36 -2.87 9.90 -10.29
N GLY A 37 -1.61 10.07 -9.88
CA GLY A 37 -1.24 10.91 -8.73
C GLY A 37 -1.38 10.24 -7.36
N GLY A 38 -1.62 8.92 -7.34
CA GLY A 38 -1.56 8.07 -6.15
C GLY A 38 -0.14 7.58 -5.84
N LEU A 39 -0.01 6.64 -4.90
CA LEU A 39 1.29 6.06 -4.49
C LEU A 39 1.22 4.54 -4.29
N HIS A 40 2.22 3.81 -4.78
CA HIS A 40 2.53 2.46 -4.32
C HIS A 40 3.61 2.50 -3.24
N LEU A 41 3.30 2.01 -2.03
CA LEU A 41 4.27 1.82 -0.95
C LEU A 41 4.60 0.33 -0.83
N TYR A 42 5.89 0.00 -0.98
CA TYR A 42 6.37 -1.38 -0.93
C TYR A 42 6.84 -1.71 0.48
N PHE A 43 6.48 -2.89 0.99
CA PHE A 43 6.89 -3.34 2.32
C PHE A 43 7.31 -4.81 2.27
N ARG A 44 8.29 -5.18 3.10
CA ARG A 44 8.56 -6.59 3.39
C ARG A 44 7.54 -7.09 4.41
N ALA A 45 6.81 -8.14 4.05
CA ALA A 45 5.94 -8.84 4.99
C ALA A 45 6.77 -9.43 6.15
N PRO A 46 6.27 -9.43 7.40
CA PRO A 46 6.95 -10.08 8.50
C PRO A 46 7.07 -11.59 8.26
N ALA A 47 8.18 -12.20 8.70
CA ALA A 47 8.39 -13.62 8.57
C ALA A 47 7.29 -14.43 9.28
N GLY A 48 6.79 -15.47 8.63
CA GLY A 48 5.71 -16.32 9.17
C GLY A 48 4.33 -15.67 9.21
N VAL A 49 4.17 -14.43 8.74
CA VAL A 49 2.88 -13.73 8.70
C VAL A 49 2.35 -13.68 7.28
N VAL A 50 1.14 -14.22 7.08
CA VAL A 50 0.43 -14.10 5.81
C VAL A 50 -0.40 -12.82 5.83
N VAL A 51 -0.03 -11.86 4.97
CA VAL A 51 -0.83 -10.65 4.72
C VAL A 51 -1.75 -10.93 3.53
N PRO A 52 -3.08 -10.89 3.71
CA PRO A 52 -4.01 -11.10 2.61
C PRO A 52 -3.96 -9.92 1.63
N SER A 53 -4.19 -10.21 0.34
CA SER A 53 -4.59 -9.14 -0.58
C SER A 53 -6.01 -8.69 -0.25
N SER A 54 -6.26 -7.39 -0.32
CA SER A 54 -7.57 -6.81 -0.08
C SER A 54 -7.77 -5.58 -0.96
N ILE A 55 -9.03 -5.37 -1.38
CA ILE A 55 -9.45 -4.21 -2.17
C ILE A 55 -10.42 -3.41 -1.31
N GLY A 56 -10.24 -2.10 -1.24
CA GLY A 56 -11.09 -1.18 -0.48
C GLY A 56 -11.09 -1.48 1.01
N TRP A 57 -10.00 -2.03 1.56
CA TRP A 57 -9.90 -2.30 3.00
C TRP A 57 -10.00 -1.00 3.81
N TRP A 58 -9.45 0.08 3.25
CA TRP A 58 -9.77 1.45 3.60
C TRP A 58 -10.11 2.25 2.33
N PRO A 59 -10.79 3.40 2.42
CA PRO A 59 -11.09 4.24 1.26
C PRO A 59 -9.83 4.57 0.45
N GLY A 60 -9.82 4.20 -0.84
CA GLY A 60 -8.66 4.43 -1.71
C GLY A 60 -7.38 3.69 -1.30
N VAL A 61 -7.46 2.68 -0.43
CA VAL A 61 -6.28 1.90 -0.03
C VAL A 61 -6.51 0.42 -0.27
N ASP A 62 -5.72 -0.10 -1.20
CA ASP A 62 -5.66 -1.51 -1.55
C ASP A 62 -4.37 -2.16 -1.01
N VAL A 63 -4.47 -3.43 -0.63
CA VAL A 63 -3.32 -4.26 -0.27
C VAL A 63 -3.12 -5.31 -1.35
N ARG A 64 -2.00 -5.20 -2.06
CA ARG A 64 -1.52 -6.20 -3.03
C ARG A 64 -0.39 -6.97 -2.38
N ALA A 65 -0.70 -8.16 -1.88
CA ALA A 65 0.22 -9.07 -1.20
C ALA A 65 0.08 -10.49 -1.78
N PRO A 66 1.05 -11.41 -1.55
CA PRO A 66 0.99 -12.78 -2.07
C PRO A 66 -0.29 -13.55 -1.70
N GLY A 67 -0.99 -13.14 -0.63
CA GLY A 67 -2.28 -13.70 -0.23
C GLY A 67 -2.19 -15.15 0.27
N GLN A 68 -3.34 -15.76 0.55
CA GLN A 68 -3.47 -17.18 0.94
C GLN A 68 -3.83 -18.11 -0.24
N ARG A 69 -4.30 -17.58 -1.37
CA ARG A 69 -4.70 -18.36 -2.57
C ARG A 69 -4.13 -17.77 -3.86
N LEU A 70 -4.47 -16.51 -4.16
CA LEU A 70 -3.96 -15.75 -5.30
C LEU A 70 -3.49 -14.38 -4.79
N GLY A 71 -2.25 -14.03 -5.12
CA GLY A 71 -1.68 -12.74 -4.76
C GLY A 71 -2.23 -11.59 -5.60
N GLY A 72 -1.92 -10.37 -5.18
CA GLY A 72 -2.16 -9.15 -5.95
C GLY A 72 -0.90 -8.69 -6.66
N TYR A 73 -1.06 -8.15 -7.87
CA TYR A 73 0.02 -7.50 -8.63
C TYR A 73 -0.07 -5.98 -8.52
N LEU A 74 1.05 -5.31 -8.79
CA LEU A 74 1.15 -3.86 -8.92
C LEU A 74 1.81 -3.53 -10.24
N VAL A 75 1.41 -2.43 -10.86
CA VAL A 75 2.16 -1.83 -11.96
C VAL A 75 3.49 -1.29 -11.40
N GLY A 76 4.59 -1.69 -12.02
CA GLY A 76 5.94 -1.39 -11.55
C GLY A 76 6.49 -0.05 -12.07
N PRO A 77 7.54 0.49 -11.43
CA PRO A 77 8.23 1.68 -11.92
C PRO A 77 8.76 1.47 -13.34
N GLY A 78 8.70 2.51 -14.17
CA GLY A 78 9.07 2.45 -15.59
C GLY A 78 7.93 2.03 -16.53
N SER A 79 6.79 1.59 -15.99
CA SER A 79 5.58 1.34 -16.79
C SER A 79 4.92 2.64 -17.22
N ILE A 80 4.19 2.61 -18.34
CA ILE A 80 3.38 3.74 -18.83
C ILE A 80 1.93 3.24 -18.98
N VAL A 81 0.99 3.96 -18.39
CA VAL A 81 -0.46 3.69 -18.48
C VAL A 81 -1.14 5.00 -18.88
N ASP A 82 -2.00 4.96 -19.89
CA ASP A 82 -2.69 6.14 -20.44
C ASP A 82 -1.73 7.30 -20.79
N GLY A 83 -0.52 6.96 -21.23
CA GLY A 83 0.54 7.92 -21.56
C GLY A 83 1.27 8.52 -20.36
N LEU A 84 0.89 8.16 -19.13
CA LEU A 84 1.47 8.67 -17.89
C LEU A 84 2.37 7.61 -17.23
N PRO A 85 3.57 8.00 -16.75
CA PRO A 85 4.53 7.04 -16.23
C PRO A 85 4.30 6.72 -14.74
N TYR A 86 4.62 5.49 -14.36
CA TYR A 86 4.87 5.10 -12.97
C TYR A 86 6.33 5.41 -12.65
N THR A 87 6.58 6.33 -11.72
CA THR A 87 7.93 6.85 -11.44
C THR A 87 8.35 6.56 -10.01
N VAL A 88 9.64 6.30 -9.78
CA VAL A 88 10.15 6.16 -8.42
C VAL A 88 10.08 7.52 -7.74
N ALA A 89 9.27 7.63 -6.69
CA ALA A 89 9.09 8.86 -5.92
C ALA A 89 10.02 8.90 -4.70
N HIS A 90 10.37 7.74 -4.15
CA HIS A 90 11.34 7.62 -3.07
C HIS A 90 12.19 6.36 -3.25
N ASP A 91 13.45 6.57 -3.64
CA ASP A 91 14.41 5.49 -3.89
C ASP A 91 15.19 5.14 -2.61
N VAL A 92 14.56 4.33 -1.77
CA VAL A 92 15.14 3.81 -0.53
C VAL A 92 14.88 2.32 -0.42
N ALA A 93 15.61 1.62 0.46
CA ALA A 93 15.37 0.21 0.69
C ALA A 93 13.92 -0.06 1.12
N ILE A 94 13.34 -1.15 0.62
CA ILE A 94 12.02 -1.64 1.07
C ILE A 94 12.10 -1.89 2.58
N ALA A 95 11.28 -1.17 3.36
CA ALA A 95 11.22 -1.29 4.80
C ALA A 95 10.34 -2.48 5.24
N PRO A 96 10.51 -2.99 6.47
CA PRO A 96 9.54 -3.89 7.08
C PRO A 96 8.15 -3.27 7.14
N LEU A 97 7.09 -4.07 6.98
CA LEU A 97 5.73 -3.63 7.22
C LEU A 97 5.58 -3.18 8.70
N PRO A 98 5.11 -1.94 8.97
CA PRO A 98 4.91 -1.47 10.34
C PRO A 98 4.04 -2.44 11.16
N ALA A 99 4.41 -2.67 12.43
CA ALA A 99 3.70 -3.62 13.29
C ALA A 99 2.22 -3.28 13.45
N TRP A 100 1.88 -1.98 13.57
CA TRP A 100 0.49 -1.53 13.68
C TRP A 100 -0.34 -1.82 12.42
N LEU A 101 0.26 -1.73 11.22
CA LEU A 101 -0.38 -2.13 9.96
C LEU A 101 -0.54 -3.64 9.90
N THR A 102 0.49 -4.38 10.30
CA THR A 102 0.43 -5.84 10.36
C THR A 102 -0.77 -6.31 11.17
N VAL A 103 -0.93 -5.79 12.39
CA VAL A 103 -2.07 -6.13 13.27
C VAL A 103 -3.41 -5.79 12.61
N LYS A 104 -3.54 -4.63 11.96
CA LYS A 104 -4.79 -4.23 11.29
C LYS A 104 -5.10 -5.10 10.08
N LEU A 105 -4.10 -5.50 9.30
CA LEU A 105 -4.26 -6.27 8.06
C LEU A 105 -4.48 -7.76 8.29
N THR A 106 -4.01 -8.30 9.42
CA THR A 106 -4.19 -9.71 9.77
C THR A 106 -5.33 -9.95 10.77
N GLY A 107 -5.75 -8.91 11.50
CA GLY A 107 -6.69 -9.02 12.62
C GLY A 107 -8.17 -9.23 12.27
N ARG A 108 -8.57 -9.27 10.99
CA ARG A 108 -10.00 -9.42 10.59
C ARG A 108 -10.39 -10.78 10.00
N GLY A 109 -9.53 -11.79 10.10
CA GLY A 109 -9.92 -13.17 9.79
C GLY A 109 -10.64 -13.82 10.98
N ARG A 110 -11.98 -13.71 11.05
CA ARG A 110 -12.95 -14.60 11.75
C ARG A 110 -14.34 -13.95 11.84
N ARG A 111 -15.02 -13.79 10.70
CA ARG A 111 -16.50 -13.84 10.69
C ARG A 111 -16.92 -14.90 9.69
#